data_AF-A0AAD7PA13-F1
#
_entry.id   AF-A0AAD7PA13-F1
#
_cell.length_a   1.000
_cell.length_b   1.000
_cell.length_c   1.000
_cell.angle_alpha   90.00
_cell.angle_beta   90.00
_cell.angle_gamma   90.00
#
_symmetry.space_group_name_H-M   'P 1'
#
loop_
_entity.id
_entity.type
_entity.pdbx_description
1 polymer ?
#
loop_
_entity_poly.entity_id
_entity_poly.type
_entity_poly.pdbx_seq_one_letter_code
_entity_poly.pdbx_strand_id
1 'polypeptide(L)'
;MIHSVKEIYLTSYSLTQTCHSLYIRGYRGTTFSDWLGHASYHNMTQLKLDRCNYCCLLPSLGRVPSLKRLYIRGLGGLVTIGQDFYKNDDNSSLTTLFPSLEDLSFSDMPVWEEWSSFEGVQGDVFPRLRTLHLRNCPRLISDLPNHLPPLEYLYIGECPNLVSSLPRSPAIKLLGIESCESLKLSQHPEQEELPRSVRSLNIGGSVLVKSVFEAMAIYNNDFTTCLEKLSIIFLFLCHIISWRLSTRFIESTGNIPV
;
A
#
# COMPACT_ATOMS: atom_id res chain seq x y z
N MET A 1 26.68 8.66 -24.68
CA MET A 1 25.84 9.75 -25.23
C MET A 1 24.39 9.35 -24.97
N ILE A 2 23.79 9.89 -23.89
CA ILE A 2 22.52 9.43 -23.31
C ILE A 2 21.36 10.01 -24.15
N HIS A 3 20.62 9.13 -24.85
CA HIS A 3 19.47 9.50 -25.67
C HIS A 3 18.10 9.31 -24.98
N SER A 4 18.06 8.93 -23.70
CA SER A 4 16.86 8.25 -23.14
C SER A 4 15.91 9.09 -22.26
N VAL A 5 16.07 10.41 -22.15
CA VAL A 5 15.15 11.25 -21.33
C VAL A 5 14.29 12.19 -22.17
N LYS A 6 14.56 12.35 -23.47
CA LYS A 6 13.75 13.21 -24.36
C LYS A 6 12.44 12.59 -24.87
N GLU A 7 12.23 11.29 -24.71
CA GLU A 7 10.99 10.60 -25.12
C GLU A 7 10.07 10.21 -23.97
N ILE A 8 10.26 10.77 -22.77
CA ILE A 8 9.23 10.70 -21.73
C ILE A 8 8.23 11.81 -22.05
N TYR A 9 7.13 11.43 -22.71
CA TYR A 9 6.04 12.32 -23.13
C TYR A 9 5.66 13.30 -21.99
N LEU A 10 6.17 14.53 -22.09
CA LEU A 10 5.66 15.68 -21.35
C LEU A 10 4.34 16.06 -22.01
N THR A 11 3.22 15.52 -21.54
CA THR A 11 1.93 16.18 -21.78
C THR A 11 1.90 17.42 -20.90
N SER A 12 2.52 18.49 -21.38
CA SER A 12 2.34 19.84 -20.87
C SER A 12 1.05 20.42 -21.47
N TYR A 13 0.03 20.61 -20.64
CA TYR A 13 -0.94 21.67 -20.86
C TYR A 13 -0.85 22.63 -19.68
N SER A 14 -0.38 23.86 -19.97
CA SER A 14 -0.50 25.04 -19.10
C SER A 14 -1.98 25.48 -19.11
N LEU A 15 -2.57 26.21 -18.15
CA LEU A 15 -2.13 27.28 -17.27
C LEU A 15 -2.82 27.17 -15.88
N THR A 16 -2.17 27.65 -14.83
CA THR A 16 -2.66 27.85 -13.44
C THR A 16 -3.24 26.63 -12.68
N GLN A 17 -2.33 25.80 -12.13
CA GLN A 17 -2.38 25.10 -10.83
C GLN A 17 -1.17 24.16 -10.83
N THR A 18 -0.21 24.34 -9.93
CA THR A 18 1.07 23.61 -9.93
C THR A 18 0.89 22.13 -9.59
N CYS A 19 0.45 21.34 -10.58
CA CYS A 19 0.46 19.88 -10.58
C CYS A 19 1.58 19.44 -11.52
N HIS A 20 2.72 19.02 -10.98
CA HIS A 20 3.72 18.30 -11.77
C HIS A 20 3.60 16.81 -11.45
N SER A 21 2.79 16.10 -12.25
CA SER A 21 2.67 14.65 -12.25
C SER A 21 3.60 14.07 -13.31
N LEU A 22 4.51 13.19 -12.92
CA LEU A 22 5.38 12.46 -13.85
C LEU A 22 4.88 11.03 -14.03
N TYR A 23 4.72 10.62 -15.28
CA TYR A 23 4.34 9.26 -15.64
C TYR A 23 5.38 8.64 -16.56
N ILE A 24 6.05 7.59 -16.09
CA ILE A 24 7.01 6.82 -16.87
C ILE A 24 6.40 5.45 -17.11
N ARG A 25 6.23 5.10 -18.39
CA ARG A 25 5.65 3.82 -18.80
C ARG A 25 6.59 3.06 -19.71
N GLY A 26 6.77 1.77 -19.47
CA GLY A 26 7.51 0.89 -20.40
C GLY A 26 9.00 1.18 -20.48
N TYR A 27 9.58 1.82 -19.46
CA TYR A 27 11.01 2.13 -19.43
C TYR A 27 11.83 0.83 -19.54
N ARG A 28 12.76 0.80 -20.49
CA ARG A 28 13.58 -0.38 -20.83
C ARG A 28 14.97 -0.37 -20.20
N GLY A 29 15.32 0.68 -19.47
CA GLY A 29 16.58 0.71 -18.72
C GLY A 29 16.48 -0.10 -17.43
N THR A 30 17.64 -0.51 -16.92
CA THR A 30 17.76 -1.29 -15.69
C THR A 30 17.78 -0.43 -14.44
N THR A 31 18.20 0.83 -14.56
CA THR A 31 18.23 1.81 -13.47
C THR A 31 17.73 3.15 -13.97
N PHE A 32 17.18 3.95 -13.06
CA PHE A 32 16.91 5.35 -13.33
C PHE A 32 18.17 6.17 -13.04
N SER A 33 18.52 7.13 -13.89
CA SER A 33 19.53 8.14 -13.57
C SER A 33 19.04 9.05 -12.43
N ASP A 34 19.93 9.83 -11.80
CA ASP A 34 19.61 10.73 -10.67
C ASP A 34 18.83 11.99 -11.11
N TRP A 35 17.78 11.83 -11.93
CA TRP A 35 16.97 12.95 -12.39
C TRP A 35 16.22 13.65 -11.23
N LEU A 36 15.96 12.95 -10.12
CA LEU A 36 15.29 13.50 -8.94
C LEU A 36 16.09 14.53 -8.16
N GLY A 37 17.41 14.59 -8.33
CA GLY A 37 18.25 15.64 -7.74
C GLY A 37 18.13 16.99 -8.47
N HIS A 38 17.43 17.03 -9.61
CA HIS A 38 17.25 18.26 -10.37
C HIS A 38 16.11 19.11 -9.77
N ALA A 39 16.36 20.40 -9.55
CA ALA A 39 15.39 21.34 -8.95
C ALA A 39 14.01 21.35 -9.64
N SER A 40 13.96 20.97 -10.92
CA SER A 40 12.72 20.81 -11.71
C SER A 40 11.72 19.83 -11.11
N TYR A 41 12.15 18.87 -10.28
CA TYR A 41 11.27 17.85 -9.70
C TYR A 41 10.91 18.12 -8.23
N HIS A 42 11.39 19.20 -7.62
CA HIS A 42 11.05 19.55 -6.23
C HIS A 42 9.55 19.84 -6.03
N ASN A 43 8.88 20.31 -7.08
CA ASN A 43 7.44 20.59 -7.09
C ASN A 43 6.61 19.41 -7.63
N MET A 44 7.24 18.24 -7.86
CA MET A 44 6.54 17.05 -8.33
C MET A 44 5.63 16.51 -7.23
N THR A 45 4.34 16.42 -7.51
CA THR A 45 3.33 15.96 -6.54
C THR A 45 2.93 14.51 -6.77
N GLN A 46 3.19 13.97 -7.96
CA GLN A 46 2.85 12.60 -8.30
C GLN A 46 3.92 11.98 -9.18
N LEU A 47 4.28 10.74 -8.86
CA LEU A 47 5.12 9.90 -9.69
C LEU A 47 4.41 8.57 -9.93
N LYS A 48 4.33 8.18 -11.20
CA LYS A 48 3.85 6.86 -11.60
C LYS A 48 4.89 6.17 -12.48
N LEU A 49 5.29 4.96 -12.07
CA LEU A 49 6.10 4.04 -12.86
C LEU A 49 5.19 2.86 -13.24
N ASP A 50 5.01 2.60 -14.54
CA ASP A 50 4.15 1.50 -15.03
C ASP A 50 4.87 0.64 -16.07
N ARG A 51 4.90 -0.67 -15.86
CA ARG A 51 5.48 -1.64 -16.81
C ARG A 51 6.96 -1.38 -17.12
N CYS A 52 7.71 -0.85 -16.15
CA CYS A 52 9.16 -0.68 -16.23
C CYS A 52 9.86 -2.01 -15.91
N ASN A 53 9.55 -3.06 -16.68
CA ASN A 53 9.81 -4.44 -16.30
C ASN A 53 11.29 -4.80 -16.14
N TYR A 54 12.18 -4.08 -16.83
CA TYR A 54 13.63 -4.32 -16.76
C TYR A 54 14.30 -3.54 -15.63
N CYS A 55 13.56 -2.66 -14.96
CA CYS A 55 14.11 -1.87 -13.87
C CYS A 55 14.37 -2.78 -12.66
N CYS A 56 15.62 -2.79 -12.22
CA CYS A 56 16.10 -3.56 -11.07
C CYS A 56 16.43 -2.68 -9.87
N LEU A 57 16.49 -1.35 -10.04
CA LEU A 57 16.78 -0.38 -8.98
C LEU A 57 15.94 0.88 -9.15
N LEU A 58 15.23 1.25 -8.09
CA LEU A 58 14.52 2.52 -7.99
C LEU A 58 15.51 3.65 -7.68
N PRO A 59 15.26 4.88 -8.17
CA PRO A 59 16.05 6.04 -7.75
C PRO A 59 15.67 6.42 -6.31
N SER A 60 16.55 7.16 -5.62
CA SER A 60 16.25 7.68 -4.28
C SER A 60 15.11 8.70 -4.35
N LEU A 61 13.99 8.37 -3.71
CA LEU A 61 12.77 9.18 -3.71
C LEU A 61 12.49 9.86 -2.37
N GLY A 62 13.27 9.50 -1.33
CA GLY A 62 13.03 9.92 0.05
C GLY A 62 13.02 11.43 0.30
N ARG A 63 13.68 12.24 -0.54
CA ARG A 63 13.78 13.71 -0.37
C ARG A 63 12.90 14.53 -1.31
N VAL A 64 12.04 13.92 -2.13
CA VAL A 64 11.15 14.70 -3.01
C VAL A 64 10.09 15.40 -2.15
N PRO A 65 10.21 16.73 -1.90
CA PRO A 65 9.54 17.35 -0.77
C PRO A 65 8.03 17.49 -1.00
N SER A 66 7.62 17.64 -2.26
CA SER A 66 6.22 17.84 -2.64
C SER A 66 5.50 16.56 -3.06
N LEU A 67 6.19 15.40 -3.07
CA LEU A 67 5.61 14.15 -3.59
C LEU A 67 4.50 13.67 -2.66
N LYS A 68 3.26 13.70 -3.17
CA LYS A 68 2.07 13.25 -2.45
C LYS A 68 1.65 11.85 -2.82
N ARG A 69 1.88 11.44 -4.08
CA ARG A 69 1.38 10.18 -4.62
C ARG A 69 2.46 9.43 -5.38
N LEU A 70 2.75 8.21 -4.94
CA LEU A 70 3.72 7.32 -5.57
C LEU A 70 3.05 6.01 -5.97
N TYR A 71 3.03 5.76 -7.28
CA TYR A 71 2.47 4.54 -7.85
C TYR A 71 3.55 3.78 -8.60
N ILE A 72 3.90 2.59 -8.12
CA ILE A 72 4.91 1.73 -8.73
C ILE A 72 4.21 0.44 -9.16
N ARG A 73 4.16 0.21 -10.47
CA ARG A 73 3.46 -0.93 -11.06
C ARG A 73 4.31 -1.63 -12.11
N GLY A 74 4.38 -2.96 -12.06
CA GLY A 74 5.03 -3.73 -13.11
C GLY A 74 6.53 -3.46 -13.20
N LEU A 75 7.26 -3.52 -12.08
CA LEU A 75 8.72 -3.58 -12.09
C LEU A 75 9.15 -5.05 -11.92
N GLY A 76 9.17 -5.77 -13.03
CA GLY A 76 9.47 -7.20 -13.09
C GLY A 76 10.90 -7.62 -12.76
N GLY A 77 11.84 -6.68 -12.60
CA GLY A 77 13.23 -6.93 -12.22
C GLY A 77 13.61 -6.45 -10.82
N LEU A 78 12.71 -5.76 -10.11
CA LEU A 78 13.00 -5.19 -8.79
C LEU A 78 12.79 -6.26 -7.72
N VAL A 79 13.90 -6.72 -7.13
CA VAL A 79 13.88 -7.76 -6.08
C VAL A 79 13.75 -7.16 -4.68
N THR A 80 14.36 -6.01 -4.43
CA THR A 80 14.38 -5.39 -3.11
C THR A 80 14.04 -3.90 -3.17
N ILE A 81 13.31 -3.43 -2.17
CA ILE A 81 13.16 -2.01 -1.85
C ILE A 81 13.90 -1.79 -0.53
N GLY A 82 15.17 -1.45 -0.65
CA GLY A 82 16.09 -1.27 0.47
C GLY A 82 16.40 0.19 0.79
N GLN A 83 17.46 0.39 1.58
CA GLN A 83 17.93 1.72 2.02
C GLN A 83 18.15 2.70 0.87
N ASP A 84 18.49 2.23 -0.32
CA ASP A 84 18.73 3.06 -1.51
C ASP A 84 17.52 3.88 -1.96
N PHE A 85 16.32 3.37 -1.69
CA PHE A 85 15.06 4.09 -1.93
C PHE A 85 14.90 5.28 -0.96
N TYR A 86 15.52 5.17 0.21
CA TYR A 86 15.48 6.11 1.34
C TYR A 86 16.75 6.96 1.48
N LYS A 87 17.79 6.71 0.66
CA LYS A 87 19.15 7.26 0.84
C LYS A 87 19.18 8.78 0.89
N ASN A 88 20.03 9.28 1.79
CA ASN A 88 20.44 10.66 1.94
C ASN A 88 21.96 10.74 1.74
N ASP A 89 22.43 11.55 0.79
CA ASP A 89 23.88 11.71 0.53
C ASP A 89 24.56 12.71 1.49
N ASP A 90 23.78 13.42 2.32
CA ASP A 90 24.29 14.44 3.24
C ASP A 90 24.39 13.95 4.69
N ASN A 91 25.56 14.14 5.32
CA ASN A 91 25.90 13.87 6.74
C ASN A 91 25.11 14.74 7.77
N SER A 92 23.90 15.17 7.42
CA SER A 92 23.04 16.04 8.23
C SER A 92 22.04 15.20 9.03
N SER A 93 22.27 15.13 10.33
CA SER A 93 21.40 14.59 11.39
C SER A 93 19.93 15.05 11.28
N LEU A 94 19.00 14.09 11.46
CA LEU A 94 17.54 14.22 11.53
C LEU A 94 16.87 14.75 10.26
N THR A 95 16.55 13.86 9.31
CA THR A 95 15.78 14.23 8.10
C THR A 95 14.53 13.37 7.98
N THR A 96 13.37 14.01 7.98
CA THR A 96 12.09 13.37 7.62
C THR A 96 12.13 12.97 6.14
N LEU A 97 11.92 11.68 5.84
CA LEU A 97 11.77 11.21 4.46
C LEU A 97 10.31 11.29 4.05
N PHE A 98 10.08 11.37 2.73
CA PHE A 98 8.76 11.47 2.11
C PHE A 98 7.80 12.41 2.87
N PRO A 99 8.20 13.68 3.11
CA PRO A 99 7.51 14.55 4.07
C PRO A 99 6.07 14.89 3.69
N SER A 100 5.72 14.74 2.41
CA SER A 100 4.39 15.03 1.87
C SER A 100 3.64 13.81 1.35
N LEU A 101 4.20 12.60 1.45
CA LEU A 101 3.60 11.42 0.81
C LEU A 101 2.32 11.00 1.54
N GLU A 102 1.22 11.01 0.81
CA GLU A 102 -0.14 10.71 1.29
C GLU A 102 -0.60 9.34 0.77
N ASP A 103 -0.28 9.00 -0.50
CA ASP A 103 -0.66 7.74 -1.16
C ASP A 103 0.57 6.97 -1.67
N LEU A 104 0.73 5.72 -1.21
CA LEU A 104 1.77 4.80 -1.65
C LEU A 104 1.15 3.51 -2.19
N SER A 105 1.52 3.14 -3.42
CA SER A 105 1.03 1.92 -4.05
C SER A 105 2.13 1.15 -4.77
N PHE A 106 2.19 -0.15 -4.46
CA PHE A 106 2.97 -1.14 -5.20
C PHE A 106 2.02 -2.18 -5.78
N SER A 107 2.14 -2.44 -7.08
CA SER A 107 1.30 -3.45 -7.74
C SER A 107 2.00 -4.21 -8.85
N ASP A 108 1.59 -5.46 -9.10
CA ASP A 108 2.14 -6.30 -10.18
C ASP A 108 3.68 -6.38 -10.10
N MET A 109 4.22 -6.74 -8.93
CA MET A 109 5.66 -6.80 -8.63
C MET A 109 6.07 -8.26 -8.44
N PRO A 110 6.26 -9.05 -9.52
CA PRO A 110 6.28 -10.52 -9.45
C PRO A 110 7.51 -11.11 -8.76
N VAL A 111 8.63 -10.39 -8.74
CA VAL A 111 9.91 -10.84 -8.17
C VAL A 111 10.34 -10.05 -6.94
N TRP A 112 9.51 -9.12 -6.46
CA TRP A 112 9.81 -8.33 -5.27
C TRP A 112 9.71 -9.22 -4.04
N GLU A 113 10.82 -9.34 -3.31
CA GLU A 113 10.99 -10.25 -2.18
C GLU A 113 11.09 -9.50 -0.85
N GLU A 114 11.81 -8.37 -0.81
CA GLU A 114 12.11 -7.68 0.44
C GLU A 114 11.68 -6.21 0.41
N TRP A 115 10.94 -5.78 1.43
CA TRP A 115 10.71 -4.37 1.73
C TRP A 115 11.40 -4.02 3.05
N SER A 116 12.65 -3.57 2.97
CA SER A 116 13.45 -3.37 4.18
C SER A 116 12.79 -2.34 5.11
N SER A 117 12.69 -2.72 6.39
CA SER A 117 12.25 -1.83 7.47
C SER A 117 13.12 -0.59 7.53
N PHE A 118 12.55 0.53 7.96
CA PHE A 118 13.28 1.76 8.25
C PHE A 118 13.86 1.77 9.67
N GLU A 119 13.92 0.63 10.35
CA GLU A 119 14.68 0.44 11.59
C GLU A 119 16.14 0.81 11.36
N GLY A 120 16.56 1.96 11.90
CA GLY A 120 17.89 2.54 11.69
C GLY A 120 17.89 3.87 10.92
N VAL A 121 16.78 4.28 10.31
CA VAL A 121 16.62 5.65 9.78
C VAL A 121 16.33 6.60 10.94
N GLN A 122 17.18 7.63 11.12
CA GLN A 122 16.94 8.67 12.11
C GLN A 122 15.85 9.64 11.63
N GLY A 123 14.59 9.37 11.98
CA GLY A 123 13.44 10.25 11.72
C GLY A 123 12.23 9.53 11.15
N ASP A 124 11.12 10.26 10.98
CA ASP A 124 9.90 9.73 10.40
C ASP A 124 10.04 9.54 8.88
N VAL A 125 9.76 8.33 8.37
CA VAL A 125 9.89 8.01 6.94
C VAL A 125 8.65 8.34 6.13
N PHE A 126 7.47 8.29 6.75
CA PHE A 126 6.19 8.49 6.07
C PHE A 126 5.23 9.29 6.96
N PRO A 127 5.57 10.51 7.41
CA PRO A 127 4.81 11.22 8.45
C PRO A 127 3.35 11.54 8.05
N ARG A 128 3.02 11.54 6.76
CA ARG A 128 1.71 11.95 6.23
C ARG A 128 0.98 10.86 5.47
N LEU A 129 1.50 9.63 5.47
CA LEU A 129 0.91 8.55 4.70
C LEU A 129 -0.48 8.19 5.23
N ARG A 130 -1.46 8.13 4.33
CA ARG A 130 -2.86 7.82 4.64
C ARG A 130 -3.32 6.56 3.92
N THR A 131 -2.78 6.32 2.73
CA THR A 131 -3.18 5.20 1.88
C THR A 131 -1.98 4.32 1.58
N LEU A 132 -2.09 3.04 1.92
CA LEU A 132 -1.16 2.01 1.49
C LEU A 132 -1.90 0.94 0.68
N HIS A 133 -1.42 0.68 -0.53
CA HIS A 133 -1.98 -0.31 -1.43
C HIS A 133 -0.90 -1.27 -1.94
N LEU A 134 -0.99 -2.53 -1.55
CA LEU A 134 -0.17 -3.63 -2.06
C LEU A 134 -1.06 -4.59 -2.85
N ARG A 135 -0.72 -4.87 -4.10
CA ARG A 135 -1.48 -5.84 -4.90
C ARG A 135 -0.62 -6.69 -5.81
N ASN A 136 -0.84 -8.00 -5.84
CA ASN A 136 -0.18 -8.91 -6.77
C ASN A 136 1.36 -8.80 -6.65
N CYS A 137 1.84 -9.00 -5.42
CA CYS A 137 3.25 -9.06 -5.05
C CYS A 137 3.55 -10.46 -4.49
N PRO A 138 3.54 -11.51 -5.32
CA PRO A 138 3.47 -12.90 -4.86
C PRO A 138 4.73 -13.39 -4.13
N ARG A 139 5.88 -12.74 -4.32
CA ARG A 139 7.15 -13.11 -3.71
C ARG A 139 7.54 -12.30 -2.49
N LEU A 140 6.73 -11.31 -2.11
CA LEU A 140 7.06 -10.40 -1.02
C LEU A 140 7.00 -11.16 0.32
N ILE A 141 8.17 -11.35 0.93
CA ILE A 141 8.37 -12.02 2.22
C ILE A 141 9.00 -10.97 3.15
N SER A 142 8.17 -10.06 3.64
CA SER A 142 8.63 -8.94 4.46
C SER A 142 7.59 -8.58 5.51
N ASP A 143 8.04 -7.97 6.60
CA ASP A 143 7.15 -7.28 7.50
C ASP A 143 6.71 -5.94 6.91
N LEU A 144 5.45 -5.58 7.12
CA LEU A 144 5.00 -4.21 6.96
C LEU A 144 5.68 -3.36 8.03
N PRO A 145 6.08 -2.12 7.71
CA PRO A 145 6.78 -1.31 8.69
C PRO A 145 5.93 -1.03 9.94
N ASN A 146 6.52 -1.23 11.13
CA ASN A 146 5.79 -1.13 12.40
C ASN A 146 5.47 0.31 12.84
N HIS A 147 6.14 1.32 12.26
CA HIS A 147 5.91 2.75 12.58
C HIS A 147 5.25 3.52 11.44
N LEU A 148 4.35 2.88 10.69
CA LEU A 148 3.50 3.63 9.77
C LEU A 148 2.63 4.62 10.58
N PRO A 149 2.41 5.84 10.07
CA PRO A 149 1.46 6.77 10.69
C PRO A 149 0.05 6.16 10.68
N PRO A 150 -0.92 6.79 11.36
CA PRO A 150 -2.31 6.38 11.30
C PRO A 150 -2.88 6.40 9.87
N LEU A 151 -2.84 5.25 9.19
CA LEU A 151 -3.44 5.02 7.87
C LEU A 151 -4.96 5.17 7.93
N GLU A 152 -5.54 5.79 6.90
CA GLU A 152 -6.99 5.85 6.67
C GLU A 152 -7.46 4.70 5.75
N TYR A 153 -6.61 4.26 4.82
CA TYR A 153 -6.92 3.27 3.79
C TYR A 153 -5.79 2.24 3.68
N LEU A 154 -6.11 0.96 3.86
CA LEU A 154 -5.17 -0.14 3.69
C LEU A 154 -5.80 -1.20 2.77
N TYR A 155 -5.10 -1.54 1.70
CA TYR A 155 -5.45 -2.69 0.86
C TYR A 155 -4.23 -3.56 0.61
N ILE A 156 -4.38 -4.87 0.85
CA ILE A 156 -3.37 -5.89 0.56
C ILE A 156 -4.09 -7.01 -0.19
N GLY A 157 -3.72 -7.26 -1.45
CA GLY A 157 -4.39 -8.24 -2.29
C GLY A 157 -3.40 -9.11 -3.05
N GLU A 158 -3.66 -10.40 -3.20
CA GLU A 158 -2.85 -11.30 -4.04
C GLU A 158 -1.36 -11.30 -3.61
N CYS A 159 -1.10 -11.29 -2.30
CA CYS A 159 0.22 -11.31 -1.67
C CYS A 159 0.35 -12.54 -0.73
N PRO A 160 0.35 -13.78 -1.25
CA PRO A 160 0.26 -15.01 -0.44
C PRO A 160 1.41 -15.20 0.56
N ASN A 161 2.61 -14.72 0.22
CA ASN A 161 3.83 -14.90 1.01
C ASN A 161 4.14 -13.74 1.96
N LEU A 162 3.26 -12.74 2.07
CA LEU A 162 3.48 -11.60 2.97
C LEU A 162 3.30 -12.06 4.43
N VAL A 163 4.41 -12.42 5.07
CA VAL A 163 4.45 -12.87 6.47
C VAL A 163 4.51 -11.65 7.38
N SER A 164 3.40 -10.94 7.53
CA SER A 164 3.33 -9.78 8.43
C SER A 164 2.03 -9.74 9.24
N SER A 165 2.00 -8.86 10.23
CA SER A 165 0.78 -8.45 10.93
C SER A 165 0.23 -7.15 10.37
N LEU A 166 -1.09 -6.95 10.45
CA LEU A 166 -1.65 -5.63 10.14
C LEU A 166 -1.03 -4.53 11.02
N PRO A 167 -0.77 -3.34 10.45
CA PRO A 167 -0.26 -2.22 11.23
C PRO A 167 -1.31 -1.79 12.26
N ARG A 168 -0.85 -1.46 13.47
CA ARG A 168 -1.70 -0.90 14.54
C ARG A 168 -2.07 0.55 14.21
N SER A 169 -3.03 0.73 13.31
CA SER A 169 -3.56 2.04 12.95
C SER A 169 -5.03 2.17 13.36
N PRO A 170 -5.33 2.88 14.46
CA PRO A 170 -6.70 3.10 14.92
C PRO A 170 -7.50 4.07 14.02
N ALA A 171 -6.91 4.57 12.92
CA ALA A 171 -7.54 5.51 12.00
C ALA A 171 -8.07 4.84 10.71
N ILE A 172 -7.84 3.53 10.51
CA ILE A 172 -8.22 2.83 9.28
C ILE A 172 -9.74 2.86 9.13
N LYS A 173 -10.22 3.48 8.05
CA LYS A 173 -11.64 3.53 7.67
C LYS A 173 -11.99 2.46 6.66
N LEU A 174 -11.03 2.13 5.80
CA LEU A 174 -11.19 1.15 4.72
C LEU A 174 -10.07 0.12 4.82
N LEU A 175 -10.45 -1.12 5.08
CA LEU A 175 -9.54 -2.26 5.14
C LEU A 175 -9.93 -3.28 4.07
N GLY A 176 -8.98 -3.58 3.18
CA GLY A 176 -9.11 -4.59 2.14
C GLY A 176 -8.02 -5.65 2.27
N ILE A 177 -8.39 -6.91 2.40
CA ILE A 177 -7.44 -8.03 2.45
C ILE A 177 -7.93 -9.11 1.51
N GLU A 178 -7.14 -9.46 0.51
CA GLU A 178 -7.53 -10.46 -0.48
C GLU A 178 -6.40 -11.44 -0.78
N SER A 179 -6.66 -12.76 -0.74
CA SER A 179 -5.70 -13.79 -1.15
C SER A 179 -4.32 -13.65 -0.47
N CYS A 180 -4.32 -13.42 0.85
CA CYS A 180 -3.11 -13.25 1.67
C CYS A 180 -3.05 -14.34 2.75
N GLU A 181 -2.44 -15.48 2.44
CA GLU A 181 -2.46 -16.67 3.29
C GLU A 181 -1.58 -16.56 4.54
N SER A 182 -0.46 -15.85 4.43
CA SER A 182 0.52 -15.71 5.51
C SER A 182 0.33 -14.47 6.39
N LEU A 183 -0.59 -13.57 6.01
CA LEU A 183 -0.86 -12.34 6.75
C LEU A 183 -1.63 -12.66 8.04
N LYS A 184 -1.33 -11.94 9.12
CA LYS A 184 -1.98 -12.07 10.43
C LYS A 184 -2.68 -10.76 10.81
N LEU A 185 -3.74 -10.84 11.62
CA LEU A 185 -4.40 -9.63 12.14
C LEU A 185 -3.53 -8.89 13.16
N SER A 186 -2.80 -9.64 13.99
CA SER A 186 -1.96 -9.09 15.05
C SER A 186 -0.71 -9.97 15.24
N GLN A 187 0.31 -9.40 15.89
CA GLN A 187 1.48 -10.17 16.35
C GLN A 187 1.14 -11.05 17.56
N HIS A 188 0.13 -10.67 18.35
CA HIS A 188 -0.31 -11.38 19.54
C HIS A 188 -1.75 -11.91 19.33
N PRO A 189 -1.95 -13.25 19.25
CA PRO A 189 -3.26 -13.85 19.01
C PRO A 189 -4.33 -13.44 20.04
N GLU A 190 -3.91 -13.10 21.27
CA GLU A 190 -4.79 -12.63 22.35
C GLU A 190 -5.30 -11.19 22.15
N GLN A 191 -4.78 -10.48 21.13
CA GLN A 191 -5.10 -9.09 20.79
C GLN A 191 -5.53 -8.96 19.31
N GLU A 192 -6.18 -9.99 18.76
CA GLU A 192 -6.80 -9.91 17.44
C GLU A 192 -7.97 -8.89 17.46
N GLU A 193 -7.62 -7.61 17.38
CA GLU A 193 -8.55 -6.49 17.30
C GLU A 193 -8.48 -5.86 15.91
N LEU A 194 -9.63 -5.72 15.28
CA LEU A 194 -9.77 -4.85 14.12
C LEU A 194 -9.83 -3.38 14.59
N PRO A 195 -9.28 -2.42 13.82
CA PRO A 195 -9.36 -1.01 14.18
C PRO A 195 -10.82 -0.55 14.30
N ARG A 196 -11.21 0.00 15.44
CA ARG A 196 -12.60 0.41 15.72
C ARG A 196 -13.16 1.46 14.75
N SER A 197 -12.28 2.15 14.01
CA SER A 197 -12.64 3.14 12.99
C SER A 197 -13.09 2.55 11.64
N VAL A 198 -12.97 1.24 11.44
CA VAL A 198 -13.25 0.61 10.14
C VAL A 198 -14.73 0.77 9.78
N ARG A 199 -14.97 1.47 8.67
CA ARG A 199 -16.32 1.68 8.10
C ARG A 199 -16.61 0.75 6.95
N SER A 200 -15.58 0.33 6.22
CA SER A 200 -15.75 -0.61 5.14
C SER A 200 -14.65 -1.65 5.15
N LEU A 201 -15.07 -2.90 5.18
CA LEU A 201 -14.22 -4.08 5.29
C LEU A 201 -14.45 -4.96 4.06
N ASN A 202 -13.40 -5.21 3.29
CA ASN A 202 -13.41 -6.14 2.16
C ASN A 202 -12.42 -7.27 2.42
N ILE A 203 -12.91 -8.50 2.55
CA ILE A 203 -12.05 -9.65 2.81
C ILE A 203 -12.33 -10.71 1.77
N GLY A 204 -11.31 -11.16 1.05
CA GLY A 204 -11.44 -12.14 -0.01
C GLY A 204 -10.42 -13.25 0.09
N GLY A 205 -10.82 -14.51 -0.01
CA GLY A 205 -9.89 -15.63 0.12
C GLY A 205 -9.18 -15.73 1.48
N SER A 206 -8.54 -16.87 1.73
CA SER A 206 -7.68 -17.17 2.90
C SER A 206 -8.35 -17.45 4.26
N VAL A 207 -7.47 -17.90 5.18
CA VAL A 207 -7.65 -18.26 6.60
C VAL A 207 -8.08 -17.07 7.47
N LEU A 208 -7.71 -15.84 7.07
CA LEU A 208 -7.99 -14.63 7.85
C LEU A 208 -9.47 -14.30 7.98
N VAL A 209 -10.32 -14.80 7.06
CA VAL A 209 -11.77 -14.66 7.17
C VAL A 209 -12.23 -15.13 8.56
N LYS A 210 -11.71 -16.28 9.02
CA LYS A 210 -12.04 -16.84 10.33
C LYS A 210 -11.59 -15.92 11.48
N SER A 211 -10.32 -15.51 11.49
CA SER A 211 -9.78 -14.60 12.53
C SER A 211 -10.55 -13.27 12.58
N VAL A 212 -10.94 -12.73 11.43
CA VAL A 212 -11.75 -11.50 11.38
C VAL A 212 -13.14 -11.73 11.95
N PHE A 213 -13.80 -12.85 11.62
CA PHE A 213 -15.09 -13.18 12.22
C PHE A 213 -15.00 -13.42 13.73
N GLU A 214 -13.95 -14.07 14.21
CA GLU A 214 -13.69 -14.26 15.64
C GLU A 214 -13.48 -12.90 16.33
N ALA A 215 -12.66 -12.01 15.76
CA ALA A 215 -12.51 -10.64 16.25
C ALA A 215 -13.86 -9.91 16.29
N MET A 216 -14.67 -9.97 15.22
CA MET A 216 -15.99 -9.35 15.21
C MET A 216 -16.94 -9.95 16.26
N ALA A 217 -16.89 -11.27 16.51
CA ALA A 217 -17.74 -11.96 17.47
C ALA A 217 -17.36 -11.68 18.93
N ILE A 218 -16.06 -11.56 19.23
CA ILE A 218 -15.53 -11.24 20.58
C ILE A 218 -15.98 -9.84 21.00
N TYR A 219 -15.95 -8.86 20.09
CA TYR A 219 -16.25 -7.46 20.39
C TYR A 219 -17.71 -7.07 20.14
N ASN A 220 -18.64 -8.03 20.26
CA ASN A 220 -20.09 -7.86 20.06
C ASN A 220 -20.68 -6.70 20.91
N ASN A 221 -20.69 -5.51 20.30
CA ASN A 221 -21.68 -4.41 20.36
C ASN A 221 -21.04 -3.05 19.99
N ASP A 222 -19.71 -2.89 20.03
CA ASP A 222 -19.05 -1.61 19.71
C ASP A 222 -18.49 -1.55 18.27
N PHE A 223 -17.88 -2.63 17.77
CA PHE A 223 -17.23 -2.64 16.45
C PHE A 223 -18.23 -2.53 15.29
N THR A 224 -19.41 -3.14 15.42
CA THR A 224 -20.44 -3.19 14.38
C THR A 224 -21.21 -1.88 14.22
N THR A 225 -21.08 -0.93 15.15
CA THR A 225 -21.77 0.37 15.06
C THR A 225 -21.16 1.31 14.02
N CYS A 226 -19.86 1.17 13.75
CA CYS A 226 -19.13 2.00 12.79
C CYS A 226 -19.00 1.35 11.40
N LEU A 227 -19.21 0.04 11.29
CA LEU A 227 -19.09 -0.71 10.04
C LEU A 227 -20.32 -0.46 9.15
N GLU A 228 -20.15 0.30 8.08
CA GLU A 228 -21.19 0.62 7.09
C GLU A 228 -21.25 -0.42 5.96
N LYS A 229 -20.13 -1.05 5.63
CA LYS A 229 -20.01 -2.00 4.51
C LYS A 229 -19.13 -3.19 4.85
N LEU A 230 -19.62 -4.39 4.59
CA LEU A 230 -18.88 -5.63 4.66
C LEU A 230 -18.97 -6.37 3.32
N SER A 231 -17.83 -6.69 2.74
CA SER A 231 -17.73 -7.48 1.51
C SER A 231 -16.87 -8.70 1.79
N ILE A 232 -17.42 -9.89 1.55
CA ILE A 232 -16.70 -11.15 1.69
C ILE A 232 -16.69 -11.87 0.35
N ILE A 233 -15.49 -12.13 -0.17
CA ILE A 233 -15.26 -12.78 -1.47
C ILE A 233 -14.77 -14.21 -1.22
N PHE A 234 -15.60 -15.21 -1.49
CA PHE A 234 -15.21 -16.62 -1.38
C PHE A 234 -14.64 -17.12 -2.71
N LEU A 235 -13.33 -17.37 -2.75
CA LEU A 235 -12.63 -17.82 -3.97
C LEU A 235 -13.05 -19.22 -4.45
N PHE A 236 -13.60 -20.07 -3.57
CA PHE A 236 -13.99 -21.45 -3.93
C PHE A 236 -15.42 -21.59 -4.48
N LEU A 237 -16.24 -20.55 -4.45
CA LEU A 237 -17.66 -20.66 -4.88
C LEU A 237 -18.11 -19.62 -5.90
N CYS A 238 -17.28 -18.69 -6.36
CA CYS A 238 -17.74 -17.53 -7.18
C CYS A 238 -18.90 -16.75 -6.55
N HIS A 239 -19.14 -16.89 -5.23
CA HIS A 239 -20.17 -16.18 -4.50
C HIS A 239 -19.53 -15.00 -3.76
N ILE A 240 -19.91 -13.79 -4.15
CA ILE A 240 -19.61 -12.57 -3.40
C ILE A 240 -20.79 -12.35 -2.47
N ILE A 241 -20.55 -12.43 -1.16
CA ILE A 241 -21.55 -12.04 -0.17
C ILE A 241 -21.19 -10.62 0.27
N SER A 242 -21.94 -9.62 -0.22
CA SER A 242 -21.79 -8.23 0.22
C SER A 242 -22.98 -7.82 1.07
N TRP A 243 -22.69 -7.35 2.28
CA TRP A 243 -23.64 -6.73 3.18
C TRP A 243 -23.39 -5.23 3.19
N ARG A 244 -24.42 -4.44 2.92
CA ARG A 244 -24.43 -3.02 3.26
C ARG A 244 -25.23 -2.90 4.55
N LEU A 245 -24.55 -2.63 5.66
CA LEU A 245 -25.19 -2.39 6.95
C LEU A 245 -25.81 -0.99 6.90
N SER A 246 -26.97 -0.88 6.24
CA SER A 246 -27.88 0.24 6.49
C SER A 246 -28.49 0.00 7.87
N THR A 247 -28.66 1.06 8.66
CA THR A 247 -29.02 1.10 10.09
C THR A 247 -30.38 0.49 10.48
N ARG A 248 -30.77 -0.68 9.96
CA ARG A 248 -31.89 -1.48 10.45
C ARG A 248 -31.51 -2.95 10.45
N PHE A 249 -31.45 -3.51 11.66
CA PHE A 249 -31.53 -4.95 11.93
C PHE A 249 -32.53 -5.62 10.99
N ILE A 250 -32.09 -6.60 10.21
CA ILE A 250 -32.96 -7.59 9.58
C ILE A 250 -32.25 -8.94 9.65
N GLU A 251 -32.83 -9.85 10.44
CA GLU A 251 -32.55 -11.28 10.42
C GLU A 251 -32.68 -11.85 9.00
N SER A 252 -31.91 -12.87 8.65
CA SER A 252 -32.44 -13.83 7.67
C SER A 252 -32.10 -15.26 8.04
N THR A 253 -33.09 -15.92 8.62
CA THR A 253 -33.46 -17.28 8.23
C THR A 253 -33.62 -17.35 6.70
N GLY A 254 -33.09 -18.39 6.04
CA GLY A 254 -33.32 -18.52 4.59
C GLY A 254 -32.45 -19.51 3.82
N ASN A 255 -32.67 -20.79 4.08
CA ASN A 255 -32.61 -21.95 3.17
C ASN A 255 -31.40 -22.19 2.23
N ILE A 256 -30.79 -23.35 2.50
CA ILE A 256 -29.99 -24.18 1.60
C ILE A 256 -30.91 -24.79 0.52
N PRO A 257 -30.60 -24.68 -0.78
CA PRO A 257 -30.97 -25.69 -1.75
C PRO A 257 -29.77 -26.63 -2.01
N VAL A 258 -30.11 -27.92 -2.12
CA VAL A 258 -29.25 -29.10 -2.29
C VAL A 258 -28.25 -28.96 -3.44
#